data_AF-A0A955Z050-F1
#
_entry.id   AF-A0A955Z050-F1
#
_cell.length_a   1.000
_cell.length_b   1.000
_cell.length_c   1.000
_cell.angle_alpha   90.00
_cell.angle_beta   90.00
_cell.angle_gamma   90.00
#
_symmetry.space_group_name_H-M   'P 1'
#
loop_
_entity.id
_entity.type
_entity.pdbx_description
1 polymer ?
#
loop_
_entity_poly.entity_id
_entity_poly.type
_entity_poly.pdbx_seq_one_letter_code
_entity_poly.pdbx_strand_id
1 'polypeptide(L)' 'MMPPIQQDLDEALTQLETLSDEIRVKMHLAGMDAKDAWSALEPRVAEARKHAREATAASKAAIHETLEALRSLQARL' A
#
# COMPACT_ATOMS: atom_id res chain seq x y z
N MET A 1 -2.56 -6.03 25.97
CA MET A 1 -1.30 -5.90 25.20
C MET A 1 -1.48 -6.65 23.90
N MET A 2 -1.39 -5.99 22.76
CA MET A 2 -1.39 -6.68 21.47
C MET A 2 -0.02 -7.34 21.23
N PRO A 3 0.05 -8.50 20.55
CA PRO A 3 1.31 -9.10 20.13
C PRO A 3 2.12 -8.12 19.26
N PRO A 4 3.46 -8.13 19.35
CA PRO A 4 4.33 -7.22 18.57
C PRO A 4 4.05 -7.25 17.06
N ILE A 5 3.70 -8.42 16.52
CA ILE A 5 3.38 -8.60 15.10
C ILE A 5 2.11 -7.85 14.69
N GLN A 6 1.13 -7.72 15.59
CA GLN A 6 -0.12 -7.00 15.28
C GLN A 6 0.12 -5.48 15.26
N GLN A 7 0.94 -4.97 16.19
CA GLN A 7 1.28 -3.55 16.21
C GLN A 7 2.07 -3.13 14.96
N ASP A 8 3.09 -3.90 14.57
CA ASP A 8 3.86 -3.65 13.34
C ASP A 8 2.95 -3.66 12.09
N LEU A 9 1.97 -4.55 12.07
CA LEU A 9 1.04 -4.70 10.95
C LEU A 9 0.08 -3.53 10.85
N ASP A 10 -0.43 -3.04 11.99
CA ASP A 10 -1.30 -1.86 12.08
C ASP A 10 -0.57 -0.59 11.63
N GLU A 11 0.71 -0.44 12.00
CA GLU A 11 1.55 0.68 11.54
C GLU A 11 1.78 0.61 10.02
N ALA A 12 2.11 -0.59 9.49
CA ALA A 12 2.31 -0.79 8.06
C ALA A 12 1.02 -0.56 7.24
N LEU A 13 -0.13 -0.98 7.77
CA LEU A 13 -1.45 -0.70 7.19
C LEU A 13 -1.74 0.79 7.12
N THR A 14 -1.51 1.50 8.23
CA THR A 14 -1.73 2.96 8.31
C THR A 14 -0.90 3.70 7.27
N GLN A 15 0.36 3.28 7.09
CA GLN A 15 1.24 3.83 6.05
C GLN A 15 0.73 3.50 4.64
N LEU A 16 0.25 2.27 4.42
CA LEU A 16 -0.28 1.84 3.13
C LEU A 16 -1.52 2.65 2.74
N GLU A 17 -2.42 2.92 3.69
CA GLU A 17 -3.61 3.75 3.49
C GLU A 17 -3.24 5.18 3.13
N THR A 18 -2.39 5.81 3.95
CA THR A 18 -1.97 7.20 3.75
C THR A 18 -1.32 7.38 2.37
N LEU A 19 -0.37 6.51 2.03
CA LEU A 19 0.38 6.62 0.77
C LEU A 19 -0.50 6.33 -0.45
N SER A 20 -1.42 5.37 -0.33
CA SER A 20 -2.42 5.07 -1.37
C SER A 20 -3.33 6.27 -1.64
N ASP A 21 -3.80 6.95 -0.60
CA ASP A 21 -4.71 8.09 -0.73
C ASP A 21 -3.99 9.30 -1.32
N GLU A 22 -2.74 9.56 -0.89
CA GLU A 22 -1.89 10.58 -1.52
C GLU A 22 -1.65 10.32 -3.01
N ILE A 23 -1.35 9.07 -3.39
CA ILE A 23 -1.16 8.70 -4.79
C ILE A 23 -2.46 8.86 -5.57
N ARG A 24 -3.62 8.46 -5.01
CA ARG A 24 -4.93 8.64 -5.66
C ARG A 24 -5.23 10.11 -5.93
N VAL A 25 -4.89 11.01 -4.99
CA VAL A 25 -5.03 12.46 -5.18
C VAL A 25 -4.09 12.95 -6.30
N LYS A 26 -2.83 12.52 -6.30
CA LYS A 26 -1.86 12.88 -7.35
C LYS A 26 -2.25 12.32 -8.74
N MET A 27 -2.85 11.14 -8.80
CA MET A 27 -3.33 10.51 -10.04
C MET A 27 -4.40 11.33 -10.75
N HIS A 28 -5.22 12.06 -10.00
CA HIS A 28 -6.21 12.97 -10.58
C HIS A 28 -5.55 14.05 -11.44
N LEU A 29 -4.32 14.46 -11.08
CA LEU A 29 -3.55 15.51 -11.75
C LEU A 29 -2.48 14.96 -12.71
N ALA A 30 -2.26 13.64 -12.73
CA ALA A 30 -1.17 13.02 -13.48
C ALA A 30 -1.56 12.61 -14.91
N GLY A 31 -0.54 12.49 -15.77
CA GLY A 31 -0.65 12.02 -17.16
C GLY A 31 -0.98 10.52 -17.26
N MET A 32 -1.19 10.05 -18.50
CA MET A 32 -1.68 8.70 -18.80
C MET A 32 -0.76 7.58 -18.23
N ASP A 33 0.56 7.73 -18.34
CA ASP A 33 1.55 6.76 -17.85
C ASP A 33 1.46 6.50 -16.34
N ALA A 34 1.22 7.56 -15.56
CA ALA A 34 1.09 7.47 -14.12
C ALA A 34 -0.20 6.74 -13.73
N LYS A 35 -1.29 7.03 -14.44
CA LYS A 35 -2.58 6.35 -14.26
C LYS A 35 -2.48 4.86 -14.57
N ASP A 36 -1.78 4.48 -15.63
CA ASP A 36 -1.56 3.07 -15.97
C ASP A 36 -0.76 2.33 -14.90
N ALA A 37 0.31 2.95 -14.38
CA ALA A 37 1.09 2.40 -13.28
C ALA A 37 0.24 2.24 -12.00
N TRP A 38 -0.63 3.20 -11.71
CA TRP A 38 -1.57 3.10 -10.59
C TRP A 38 -2.61 1.98 -10.78
N SER A 39 -3.20 1.86 -11.97
CA SER A 39 -4.18 0.81 -12.26
C SER A 39 -3.61 -0.61 -12.12
N ALA A 40 -2.30 -0.79 -12.30
CA ALA A 40 -1.62 -2.07 -12.02
C ALA A 40 -1.39 -2.31 -10.52
N LEU A 41 -1.27 -1.26 -9.70
CA LEU A 41 -0.96 -1.35 -8.27
C LEU A 41 -2.22 -1.38 -7.39
N GLU A 42 -3.31 -0.73 -7.81
CA GLU A 42 -4.56 -0.65 -7.03
C GLU A 42 -5.10 -2.02 -6.58
N PRO A 43 -5.12 -3.07 -7.42
CA PRO A 43 -5.54 -4.41 -6.98
C PRO A 43 -4.64 -4.99 -5.89
N ARG A 44 -3.32 -4.74 -5.96
CA ARG A 44 -2.34 -5.21 -4.96
C ARG A 44 -2.52 -4.51 -3.63
N VAL A 45 -2.84 -3.21 -3.65
CA VAL A 45 -3.18 -2.44 -2.44
C VAL A 45 -4.44 -3.00 -1.78
N ALA A 46 -5.47 -3.34 -2.57
CA ALA A 46 -6.70 -3.93 -2.06
C ALA A 46 -6.47 -5.30 -1.40
N GLU A 47 -5.71 -6.18 -2.05
CA GLU A 47 -5.37 -7.50 -1.48
C GLU A 47 -4.47 -7.39 -0.24
N ALA A 48 -3.49 -6.48 -0.23
CA ALA A 48 -2.67 -6.22 0.95
C ALA A 48 -3.52 -5.82 2.18
N ARG A 49 -4.54 -4.96 1.98
CA ARG A 49 -5.49 -4.58 3.05
C ARG A 49 -6.32 -5.77 3.54
N LYS A 50 -6.75 -6.65 2.63
CA LYS A 50 -7.52 -7.84 2.97
C LYS A 50 -6.70 -8.82 3.80
N HIS A 51 -5.46 -9.10 3.38
CA HIS A 51 -4.55 -10.00 4.09
C HIS A 51 -4.13 -9.46 5.45
N ALA A 52 -4.04 -8.15 5.62
CA ALA A 52 -3.70 -7.57 6.91
C ALA A 52 -4.72 -7.92 8.00
N ARG A 53 -6.00 -8.07 7.65
CA ARG A 53 -7.06 -8.51 8.58
C ARG A 53 -6.89 -9.97 9.03
N GLU A 54 -6.11 -10.76 8.29
CA GLU A 54 -5.82 -12.16 8.61
C GLU A 54 -4.59 -12.32 9.54
N ALA A 55 -3.89 -11.21 9.86
CA ALA A 55 -2.79 -11.12 10.83
C ALA A 55 -1.74 -12.24 10.74
N THR A 56 -1.21 -12.52 9.54
CA THR A 56 -0.16 -13.51 9.33
C THR A 56 1.19 -12.89 8.94
N ALA A 57 2.28 -13.64 9.10
CA ALA A 57 3.61 -13.22 8.63
C ALA A 57 3.66 -13.03 7.09
N ALA A 58 2.89 -13.82 6.34
CA ALA A 58 2.74 -13.65 4.89
C ALA A 58 2.02 -12.33 4.55
N SER A 59 1.02 -11.95 5.34
CA SER A 59 0.33 -10.66 5.21
C SER A 59 1.29 -9.48 5.40
N LYS A 60 2.19 -9.55 6.40
CA LYS A 60 3.21 -8.52 6.63
C LYS A 60 4.14 -8.34 5.44
N ALA A 61 4.61 -9.44 4.84
CA ALA A 61 5.48 -9.40 3.66
C ALA A 61 4.78 -8.74 2.45
N ALA A 62 3.54 -9.13 2.15
CA ALA A 62 2.77 -8.57 1.04
C ALA A 62 2.51 -7.06 1.20
N ILE A 63 2.24 -6.59 2.42
CA ILE A 63 2.04 -5.17 2.71
C ILE A 63 3.36 -4.39 2.53
N HIS A 64 4.49 -4.92 3.03
CA HIS A 64 5.79 -4.28 2.85
C HIS A 64 6.18 -4.17 1.37
N GLU A 65 6.00 -5.22 0.57
CA GLU A 65 6.25 -5.17 -0.87
C GLU A 65 5.38 -4.12 -1.57
N THR A 66 4.11 -4.01 -1.15
CA THR A 66 3.19 -3.02 -1.70
C THR A 66 3.59 -1.60 -1.31
N LEU A 67 4.03 -1.38 -0.06
CA LEU A 67 4.57 -0.10 0.41
C LEU A 67 5.78 0.34 -0.41
N GLU A 68 6.73 -0.55 -0.68
CA GLU A 68 7.90 -0.26 -1.50
C GLU A 68 7.49 0.14 -2.94
N ALA A 69 6.54 -0.59 -3.53
CA ALA A 69 6.02 -0.26 -4.86
C ALA A 69 5.33 1.12 -4.89
N LEU A 70 4.56 1.45 -3.86
CA LEU A 70 3.92 2.76 -3.74
C LEU A 70 4.95 3.88 -3.53
N ARG A 71 5.99 3.67 -2.71
CA ARG A 71 7.07 4.67 -2.53
C ARG A 71 7.83 4.91 -3.83
N SER A 72 8.11 3.85 -4.59
CA SER A 72 8.74 3.96 -5.90
C SER A 72 7.87 4.74 -6.89
N LEU A 73 6.56 4.51 -6.90
CA LEU A 73 5.64 5.30 -7.71
C LEU A 73 5.60 6.77 -7.25
N GLN A 74 5.47 7.02 -5.94
CA GLN A 74 5.45 8.37 -5.38
C GLN A 74 6.69 9.19 -5.76
N ALA A 75 7.87 8.56 -5.81
CA ALA A 75 9.12 9.21 -6.21
C ALA A 75 9.19 9.57 -7.71
N ARG A 76 8.29 9.01 -8.54
CA ARG A 76 8.21 9.23 -9.98
C ARG A 76 7.09 10.20 -10.40
N LEU A 77 6.28 10.66 -9.44
CA LEU A 77 5.19 11.64 -9.60
C LEU A 77 5.66 13.04 -9.25
#